data_AF-A0A842NE81-F1
#
_entry.id   AF-A0A842NE81-F1
#
_cell.length_a   1.000
_cell.length_b   1.000
_cell.length_c   1.000
_cell.angle_alpha   90.00
_cell.angle_beta   90.00
_cell.angle_gamma   90.00
#
_symmetry.space_group_name_H-M   'P 1'
#
loop_
_entity.id
_entity.type
_entity.pdbx_description
1 polymer ?
#
loop_
_entity_poly.entity_id
_entity_poly.type
_entity_poly.pdbx_seq_one_letter_code
_entity_poly.pdbx_strand_id
1 'polypeptide(L)'
;MASKEFGGNLIFENFDLDPDEISVAKRIVGKYAEKIRNFTAYDTIKLEMKSHLKAKNKHFEVKGHVLWNNGEALSEAEGTNPFVLISEVMEKILHEIEHRVGKK
;
A
#
# COMPACT_ATOMS: atom_id res chain seq x y z
N MET A 1 -22.68 -21.74 -5.90
CA MET A 1 -22.89 -20.78 -4.79
C MET A 1 -21.81 -19.72 -4.90
N ALA A 2 -22.21 -18.46 -4.84
CA ALA A 2 -21.40 -17.30 -5.16
C ALA A 2 -20.50 -16.88 -3.98
N SER A 3 -19.23 -16.64 -4.27
CA SER A 3 -18.38 -15.71 -3.52
C SER A 3 -17.80 -14.75 -4.54
N LYS A 4 -18.61 -13.76 -4.94
CA LYS A 4 -18.10 -12.60 -5.67
C LYS A 4 -17.40 -11.76 -4.62
N GLU A 5 -16.13 -12.06 -4.38
CA GLU A 5 -15.24 -11.35 -3.46
C GLU A 5 -15.00 -9.95 -4.01
N PHE A 6 -15.98 -9.05 -3.80
CA PHE A 6 -15.82 -7.62 -3.99
C PHE A 6 -14.90 -7.10 -2.88
N GLY A 7 -13.61 -7.39 -2.97
CA GLY A 7 -12.70 -7.18 -1.86
C GLY A 7 -11.28 -7.49 -2.24
N GLY A 8 -10.66 -6.66 -3.08
CA GLY A 8 -9.25 -6.86 -3.43
C GLY A 8 -8.42 -7.04 -2.15
N ASN A 9 -7.51 -8.01 -2.19
CA ASN A 9 -6.83 -8.53 -1.01
C ASN A 9 -5.84 -7.51 -0.47
N LEU A 10 -5.95 -7.15 0.82
CA LEU A 10 -4.96 -6.32 1.50
C LEU A 10 -4.00 -7.23 2.26
N ILE A 11 -2.74 -7.28 1.80
CA ILE A 11 -1.70 -8.11 2.40
C ILE A 11 -0.69 -7.18 3.08
N PHE A 12 -0.44 -7.42 4.37
CA PHE A 12 0.58 -6.72 5.16
C PHE A 12 1.65 -7.73 5.58
N GLU A 13 2.86 -7.60 5.05
CA GLU A 13 3.98 -8.51 5.34
C GLU A 13 5.09 -7.81 6.11
N ASN A 14 5.66 -8.52 7.09
CA ASN A 14 6.82 -8.08 7.87
C ASN A 14 6.63 -6.75 8.62
N PHE A 15 5.38 -6.39 8.95
CA PHE A 15 5.07 -5.19 9.72
C PHE A 15 5.58 -5.33 11.16
N ASP A 16 6.70 -4.68 11.45
CA ASP A 16 7.29 -4.53 12.79
C ASP A 16 6.64 -3.34 13.53
N LEU A 17 5.31 -3.37 13.60
CA LEU A 17 4.45 -2.35 14.21
C LEU A 17 3.55 -2.99 15.28
N ASP A 18 3.18 -2.21 16.28
CA ASP A 18 2.23 -2.65 17.30
C ASP A 18 0.80 -2.84 16.73
N PRO A 19 -0.08 -3.65 17.36
CA PRO A 19 -1.43 -3.90 16.87
C PRO A 19 -2.27 -2.62 16.64
N ASP A 20 -2.11 -1.61 17.48
CA ASP A 20 -2.74 -0.29 17.33
C ASP A 20 -2.21 0.44 16.08
N GLU A 21 -0.90 0.40 15.86
CA GLU A 21 -0.25 1.00 14.69
C GLU A 21 -0.66 0.30 13.40
N ILE A 22 -0.80 -1.03 13.41
CA ILE A 22 -1.32 -1.81 12.29
C ILE A 22 -2.76 -1.38 11.96
N SER A 23 -3.58 -1.08 12.97
CA SER A 23 -4.96 -0.60 12.75
C SER A 23 -4.97 0.77 12.07
N VAL A 24 -4.04 1.66 12.45
CA VAL A 24 -3.85 2.96 11.78
C VAL A 24 -3.37 2.76 10.33
N ALA A 25 -2.38 1.91 10.10
CA ALA A 25 -1.86 1.59 8.77
C ALA A 25 -2.96 1.04 7.86
N LYS A 26 -3.78 0.08 8.35
CA LYS A 26 -4.94 -0.45 7.62
C LYS A 26 -5.94 0.64 7.26
N ARG A 27 -6.19 1.60 8.15
CA ARG A 27 -7.10 2.72 7.87
C ARG A 27 -6.57 3.66 6.80
N ILE A 28 -5.26 3.93 6.80
CA ILE A 28 -4.59 4.72 5.75
C ILE A 28 -4.74 3.99 4.41
N VAL A 29 -4.32 2.73 4.35
CA VAL A 29 -4.36 1.90 3.15
C VAL A 29 -5.79 1.74 2.63
N GLY A 30 -6.76 1.55 3.53
CA GLY A 30 -8.18 1.48 3.19
C GLY A 30 -8.67 2.72 2.44
N LYS A 31 -8.32 3.92 2.91
CA LYS A 31 -8.66 5.18 2.22
C LYS A 31 -8.05 5.24 0.81
N TYR A 32 -6.80 4.81 0.66
CA TYR A 32 -6.16 4.78 -0.66
C TYR A 32 -6.75 3.69 -1.56
N ALA A 33 -7.11 2.54 -1.00
CA ALA A 33 -7.75 1.46 -1.71
C ALA A 33 -9.14 1.87 -2.25
N GLU A 34 -9.91 2.62 -1.46
CA GLU A 34 -11.16 3.25 -1.92
C GLU A 34 -10.91 4.22 -3.07
N LYS A 35 -9.87 5.06 -2.98
CA LYS A 35 -9.48 5.95 -4.09
C LYS A 35 -9.12 5.16 -5.34
N ILE A 36 -8.26 4.14 -5.23
CA ILE A 36 -7.86 3.28 -6.35
C ILE A 36 -9.09 2.64 -6.99
N ARG A 37 -10.07 2.16 -6.19
CA ARG A 37 -11.34 1.60 -6.69
C ARG A 37 -12.16 2.57 -7.54
N ASN A 38 -12.06 3.88 -7.30
CA ASN A 38 -12.72 4.87 -8.16
C ASN A 38 -12.11 4.96 -9.55
N PHE A 39 -10.83 4.57 -9.71
CA PHE A 39 -10.14 4.56 -11.00
C PHE A 39 -10.15 3.16 -11.65
N THR A 40 -9.83 2.11 -10.89
CA THR A 40 -9.72 0.74 -11.39
C THR A 40 -10.05 -0.29 -10.32
N ALA A 41 -10.62 -1.43 -10.73
CA ALA A 41 -10.77 -2.58 -9.85
C ALA A 41 -9.39 -3.23 -9.63
N TYR A 42 -8.94 -3.27 -8.37
CA TYR A 42 -7.69 -3.94 -7.98
C TYR A 42 -7.97 -5.35 -7.44
N ASP A 43 -7.04 -6.26 -7.68
CA ASP A 43 -7.07 -7.64 -7.22
C ASP A 43 -6.34 -7.79 -5.89
N THR A 44 -5.17 -7.16 -5.74
CA THR A 44 -4.34 -7.28 -4.52
C THR A 44 -3.56 -5.99 -4.28
N ILE A 45 -3.56 -5.52 -3.04
CA ILE A 45 -2.68 -4.48 -2.52
C ILE A 45 -1.81 -5.16 -1.46
N LYS A 46 -0.52 -5.28 -1.75
CA LYS A 46 0.48 -5.85 -0.88
C LYS A 46 1.39 -4.74 -0.39
N LEU A 47 1.53 -4.63 0.93
CA LEU A 47 2.51 -3.79 1.59
C LEU A 47 3.47 -4.67 2.35
N GLU A 48 4.75 -4.45 2.13
CA GLU A 48 5.84 -5.03 2.91
C GLU A 48 6.54 -3.90 3.66
N MET A 49 6.76 -4.10 4.95
CA MET A 49 7.57 -3.20 5.76
C MET A 49 8.81 -3.94 6.24
N LYS A 50 9.94 -3.26 6.26
CA LYS A 50 11.19 -3.75 6.86
C LYS A 50 11.74 -2.67 7.76
N SER A 51 12.15 -3.03 8.96
CA SER A 51 12.82 -2.09 9.87
C SER A 51 14.30 -2.43 10.00
N HIS A 52 15.15 -1.43 9.83
CA HIS A 52 16.59 -1.52 9.96
C HIS A 52 17.09 -0.55 11.04
N LEU A 53 17.93 -1.03 11.95
CA LEU A 53 18.64 -0.17 12.90
C LEU A 53 19.83 0.48 12.19
N LYS A 54 19.73 1.78 11.89
CA LYS A 54 20.81 2.54 11.23
C LYS A 54 21.43 3.52 12.24
N ALA A 55 22.65 3.21 12.66
CA ALA A 55 23.44 3.92 13.68
C ALA A 55 22.80 4.01 15.08
N LYS A 56 21.70 4.74 15.25
CA LYS A 56 20.91 4.89 16.49
C LYS A 56 19.41 5.09 16.26
N ASN A 57 18.96 5.27 15.01
CA ASN A 57 17.56 5.49 14.68
C ASN A 57 16.98 4.27 13.98
N LYS A 58 15.73 3.92 14.33
CA LYS A 58 14.96 2.91 13.59
C LYS A 58 14.59 3.53 12.24
N HIS A 59 15.10 2.93 11.17
CA HIS A 59 14.74 3.26 9.81
C HIS A 59 13.75 2.20 9.33
N PHE A 60 12.78 2.61 8.54
CA PHE A 60 11.76 1.78 7.97
C PHE A 60 11.86 1.90 6.45
N GLU A 61 11.77 0.76 5.78
CA GLU A 61 11.57 0.63 4.36
C GLU A 61 10.17 0.08 4.14
N VAL A 62 9.38 0.76 3.31
CA VAL A 62 8.03 0.33 2.95
C VAL A 62 8.00 0.11 1.45
N LYS A 63 7.54 -1.06 1.04
CA LYS A 63 7.32 -1.44 -0.36
C LYS A 63 5.85 -1.72 -0.57
N GLY A 64 5.25 -1.03 -1.53
CA GLY A 64 3.86 -1.23 -1.93
C GLY A 64 3.81 -1.83 -3.32
N HIS A 65 2.92 -2.79 -3.48
CA HIS A 65 2.64 -3.45 -4.73
C HIS A 65 1.13 -3.55 -4.91
N VAL A 66 0.59 -2.97 -5.97
CA VAL A 66 -0.82 -3.07 -6.32
C VAL A 66 -0.96 -3.77 -7.66
N LEU A 67 -1.75 -4.84 -7.67
CA LEU A 67 -2.11 -5.63 -8.83
C LEU A 67 -3.56 -5.31 -9.21
N TRP A 68 -3.80 -5.03 -10.48
CA TRP A 68 -5.13 -4.91 -11.06
C TRP A 68 -5.19 -5.64 -12.40
N ASN A 69 -6.40 -5.93 -12.87
CA ASN A 69 -6.67 -6.65 -14.13
C ASN A 69 -5.83 -6.23 -15.35
N ASN A 70 -5.35 -4.98 -15.38
CA ASN A 70 -4.69 -4.40 -16.54
C ASN A 70 -3.27 -3.90 -16.25
N GLY A 71 -2.66 -4.32 -15.15
CA GLY A 71 -1.28 -3.98 -14.81
C GLY A 71 -0.95 -4.07 -13.32
N GLU A 72 0.29 -3.70 -13.02
CA GLU A 72 0.78 -3.60 -11.65
C GLU A 72 1.51 -2.27 -11.44
N ALA A 73 1.48 -1.79 -10.20
CA ALA A 73 2.21 -0.61 -9.75
C ALA A 73 3.03 -0.97 -8.52
N LEU A 74 4.28 -0.54 -8.54
CA LEU A 74 5.26 -0.83 -7.51
C LEU A 74 5.85 0.50 -7.04
N SER A 75 5.93 0.69 -5.74
CA SER A 75 6.60 1.84 -5.15
C SER A 75 7.30 1.46 -3.86
N GLU A 76 8.38 2.17 -3.56
CA GLU A 76 9.08 2.05 -2.30
C GLU A 76 9.41 3.43 -1.71
N ALA A 77 9.55 3.46 -0.38
CA ALA A 77 10.00 4.62 0.38
C ALA A 77 10.78 4.16 1.62
N GLU A 78 11.81 4.92 1.98
CA GLU A 78 12.60 4.71 3.20
C GLU A 78 12.57 5.97 4.09
N GLY A 79 12.55 5.80 5.41
CA GLY A 79 12.55 6.91 6.35
C GLY A 79 12.40 6.48 7.80
N THR A 80 12.14 7.42 8.69
CA THR A 80 12.02 7.15 10.14
C THR A 80 10.57 7.03 10.62
N ASN A 81 9.60 7.45 9.81
CA ASN A 81 8.18 7.42 10.18
C ASN A 81 7.39 6.45 9.28
N PRO A 82 6.96 5.29 9.80
CA PRO A 82 6.31 4.26 8.99
C PRO A 82 5.00 4.72 8.36
N PHE A 83 4.21 5.57 9.03
CA PHE A 83 2.93 6.05 8.53
C PHE A 83 3.08 7.01 7.35
N VAL A 84 4.08 7.88 7.41
CA VAL A 84 4.41 8.80 6.31
C VAL A 84 4.86 7.98 5.10
N LEU A 85 5.71 6.98 5.30
CA LEU A 85 6.19 6.10 4.23
C LEU A 85 5.06 5.31 3.56
N ILE A 86 4.14 4.75 4.35
CA ILE A 86 2.95 4.07 3.80
C ILE A 86 2.14 5.05 2.95
N SER A 87 1.93 6.28 3.43
CA SER A 87 1.20 7.30 2.69
C SER A 87 1.89 7.67 1.38
N GLU A 88 3.21 7.89 1.40
CA GLU A 88 4.01 8.21 0.21
C GLU A 88 3.98 7.08 -0.82
N VAL A 89 4.17 5.83 -0.38
CA VAL A 89 4.12 4.65 -1.25
C VAL A 89 2.75 4.52 -1.91
N MET A 90 1.68 4.63 -1.13
CA MET A 90 0.32 4.54 -1.67
C MET A 90 -0.04 5.70 -2.59
N GLU A 91 0.46 6.90 -2.31
CA GLU A 91 0.25 8.07 -3.17
C GLU A 91 0.97 7.94 -4.51
N LYS A 92 2.24 7.49 -4.50
CA LYS A 92 2.99 7.20 -5.73
C LYS A 92 2.28 6.15 -6.60
N ILE A 93 1.78 5.09 -5.98
CA ILE A 93 1.01 4.05 -6.65
C ILE A 93 -0.29 4.62 -7.23
N LEU A 94 -1.02 5.42 -6.45
CA LEU A 94 -2.25 6.05 -6.91
C LEU A 94 -2.01 6.94 -8.13
N HIS A 95 -0.97 7.79 -8.09
CA HIS A 95 -0.59 8.63 -9.24
C HIS A 95 -0.20 7.80 -10.46
N GLU A 96 0.53 6.69 -10.27
CA GLU A 96 0.87 5.80 -11.38
C GLU A 96 -0.39 5.16 -12.00
N ILE A 97 -1.32 4.70 -11.16
CA ILE A 97 -2.61 4.15 -11.61
C ILE A 97 -3.42 5.22 -12.34
N GLU A 98 -3.53 6.42 -11.78
CA GLU A 98 -4.24 7.55 -12.40
C GLU A 98 -3.65 7.88 -13.77
N HIS A 99 -2.32 7.94 -13.89
CA HIS A 99 -1.67 8.21 -15.17
C HIS A 99 -1.84 7.09 -16.19
N ARG A 100 -1.88 5.82 -15.76
CA ARG A 100 -2.08 4.65 -16.65
C ARG A 100 -3.54 4.46 -17.06
N VAL A 101 -4.49 4.73 -16.17
CA VAL A 101 -5.93 4.50 -16.38
C VAL A 101 -6.62 5.74 -16.94
N GLY A 102 -6.28 6.93 -16.45
CA GLY A 102 -6.86 8.21 -16.86
C GLY A 102 -6.40 8.72 -18.23
N LYS A 103 -5.45 8.05 -18.89
CA LYS A 103 -5.03 8.34 -20.27
C LYS A 103 -5.94 7.73 -21.36
N LYS A 104 -7.12 7.22 -21.00
CA LYS A 104 -8.11 6.66 -21.95
C LYS A 104 -9.14 7.69 -22.39
#